data_AF-A0A7X0HUP1-F1
#
_entry.id   AF-A0A7X0HUP1-F1
#
_cell.length_a   1.000
_cell.length_b   1.000
_cell.length_c   1.000
_cell.angle_alpha   90.00
_cell.angle_beta   90.00
_cell.angle_gamma   90.00
#
_symmetry.space_group_name_H-M   'P 1'
#
loop_
_entity.id
_entity.type
_entity.pdbx_description
1 polymer ?
#
loop_
_entity_poly.entity_id
_entity_poly.type
_entity_poly.pdbx_seq_one_letter_code
_entity_poly.pdbx_strand_id
1 'polypeptide(L)'
;MKKKGNWTFFGSIVMMTAIYLLIEYRLIFSLVFPEAPTSRNEFISSTLGFWHSTRLACKNYFLGHTHVMTIHTLVIVPLSFMVLWAIRGKVNGSLEKRYRSLFILNIVLSVWYAFWFYQGWGPLKEKFPLLNTFNFARFHFLRPLIIYLMFAVGGYILWRKGAGWQKFVKICLISQVIILLGFNEEIRYRVAGEPSFKQFYATEEFAEINQYIGEPKGSYRVASIGLHPAIAQYNGFYTLDTYNNFYPLEYKHQFRKIIATELDKNSNLKKYFDTWGGRCYIFVAELGKNYDFRKDSDKKIRHLQLNTKVFKNMGGKYIFSSVPIMNAKSNGLIFKKAFEQKDSAWRIYLYEVK
;
A
#
# COMPACT_ATOMS: atom_id res chain seq x y z
N MET A 1 -27.08 25.56 -28.04
CA MET A 1 -26.00 24.72 -28.60
C MET A 1 -26.36 23.24 -28.40
N LYS A 2 -26.64 22.49 -29.48
CA LYS A 2 -26.69 21.02 -29.42
C LYS A 2 -25.28 20.53 -29.12
N LYS A 3 -25.08 19.85 -27.97
CA LYS A 3 -23.80 19.19 -27.67
C LYS A 3 -23.57 18.12 -28.74
N LYS A 4 -22.63 18.34 -29.66
CA LYS A 4 -22.14 17.27 -30.53
C LYS A 4 -21.41 16.25 -29.65
N GLY A 5 -21.80 14.98 -29.74
CA GLY A 5 -21.11 13.90 -29.04
C GLY A 5 -19.66 13.81 -29.52
N ASN A 6 -18.72 13.72 -28.57
CA ASN A 6 -17.31 13.49 -28.89
C ASN A 6 -17.07 11.99 -29.06
N TRP A 7 -17.38 11.48 -30.26
CA TRP A 7 -17.26 10.07 -30.59
C TRP A 7 -15.82 9.56 -30.52
N THR A 8 -14.84 10.40 -30.83
CA THR A 8 -13.42 10.06 -30.66
C THR A 8 -13.11 9.79 -29.19
N PHE A 9 -13.53 10.67 -28.28
CA PHE A 9 -13.33 10.47 -26.85
C PHE A 9 -14.05 9.21 -26.33
N PHE A 10 -15.29 8.99 -26.75
CA PHE A 10 -16.02 7.79 -26.37
C PHE A 10 -15.34 6.52 -26.91
N GLY A 11 -14.92 6.53 -28.18
CA GLY A 11 -14.16 5.45 -28.79
C GLY A 11 -12.85 5.18 -28.07
N SER A 12 -12.13 6.21 -27.63
CA SER A 12 -10.91 6.06 -26.81
C SER A 12 -11.20 5.41 -25.46
N ILE A 13 -12.30 5.77 -24.78
CA ILE A 13 -12.70 5.12 -23.52
C ILE A 13 -13.02 3.64 -23.75
N VAL A 14 -13.80 3.33 -24.79
CA VAL A 14 -14.16 1.94 -25.13
C VAL A 14 -12.92 1.12 -25.46
N MET A 15 -12.03 1.65 -26.31
CA MET A 15 -10.78 0.99 -26.68
C MET A 15 -9.89 0.74 -25.45
N MET A 16 -9.71 1.76 -24.60
CA MET A 16 -8.92 1.63 -23.38
C MET A 16 -9.53 0.58 -22.45
N THR A 17 -10.85 0.59 -22.28
CA THR A 17 -11.56 -0.41 -21.48
C THR A 17 -11.35 -1.82 -22.03
N ALA A 18 -11.50 -2.01 -23.35
CA ALA A 18 -11.28 -3.30 -23.99
C ALA A 18 -9.84 -3.81 -23.79
N ILE A 19 -8.83 -2.95 -23.93
CA ILE A 19 -7.43 -3.31 -23.70
C ILE A 19 -7.21 -3.75 -22.24
N TYR A 20 -7.73 -3.00 -21.26
CA TYR A 20 -7.62 -3.40 -19.85
C TYR A 20 -8.34 -4.73 -19.58
N LEU A 21 -9.53 -4.94 -20.15
CA LEU A 21 -10.25 -6.20 -19.99
C LEU A 21 -9.50 -7.39 -20.60
N LEU A 22 -8.83 -7.18 -21.75
CA LEU A 22 -8.03 -8.19 -22.41
C LEU A 22 -6.73 -8.52 -21.66
N ILE A 23 -6.04 -7.52 -21.12
CA ILE A 23 -4.80 -7.73 -20.35
C ILE A 23 -5.12 -8.41 -19.01
N GLU A 24 -6.16 -7.94 -18.33
CA GLU A 24 -6.55 -8.40 -16.99
C GLU A 24 -7.59 -9.53 -17.03
N TYR A 25 -7.73 -10.23 -18.17
CA TYR A 25 -8.79 -11.22 -18.36
C TYR A 25 -8.79 -12.31 -17.28
N ARG A 26 -7.61 -12.73 -16.80
CA ARG A 26 -7.49 -13.73 -15.73
C ARG A 26 -8.04 -13.20 -14.41
N LEU A 27 -7.74 -11.95 -14.08
CA LEU A 27 -8.27 -11.30 -12.89
C LEU A 27 -9.79 -11.19 -13.00
N ILE A 28 -10.31 -10.68 -14.13
CA ILE A 28 -11.76 -10.53 -14.34
C ILE A 28 -12.48 -11.87 -14.32
N PHE A 29 -11.94 -12.88 -14.98
CA PHE A 29 -12.49 -14.23 -14.98
C PHE A 29 -12.54 -14.79 -13.56
N SER A 30 -11.46 -14.68 -12.79
CA SER A 30 -11.43 -15.13 -11.38
C SER A 30 -12.36 -14.35 -10.44
N LEU A 31 -12.73 -13.11 -10.79
CA LEU A 31 -13.70 -12.31 -10.05
C LEU A 31 -15.16 -12.69 -10.35
N VAL A 32 -15.44 -13.04 -11.61
CA VAL A 32 -16.81 -13.31 -12.12
C VAL A 32 -17.17 -14.79 -11.96
N PHE A 33 -16.21 -15.69 -12.15
CA PHE A 33 -16.35 -17.14 -12.08
C PHE A 33 -15.39 -17.72 -11.02
N PRO A 34 -15.67 -17.54 -9.72
CA PRO A 34 -14.82 -18.08 -8.67
C PRO A 34 -14.97 -19.61 -8.57
N GLU A 35 -14.00 -20.36 -9.08
CA GLU A 35 -13.95 -21.82 -8.96
C GLU A 35 -13.55 -22.29 -7.55
N ALA A 36 -12.78 -21.48 -6.81
CA ALA A 36 -12.30 -21.81 -5.47
C ALA A 36 -12.22 -20.57 -4.55
N PRO A 37 -12.33 -20.74 -3.22
CA PRO A 37 -12.09 -19.66 -2.26
C PRO A 37 -10.66 -19.11 -2.35
N THR A 38 -10.55 -17.80 -2.25
CA THR A 38 -9.30 -17.05 -2.38
C THR A 38 -8.97 -16.32 -1.09
N SER A 39 -7.73 -15.84 -0.95
CA SER A 39 -7.31 -15.02 0.18
C SER A 39 -8.14 -13.74 0.38
N ARG A 40 -8.92 -13.32 -0.64
CA ARG A 40 -9.86 -12.19 -0.56
C ARG A 40 -11.15 -12.50 0.18
N ASN A 41 -11.55 -13.76 0.30
CA ASN A 41 -12.78 -14.14 1.01
C ASN A 41 -12.73 -13.81 2.51
N GLU A 42 -11.54 -13.77 3.10
CA GLU A 42 -11.33 -13.37 4.50
C GLU A 42 -10.89 -11.90 4.65
N PHE A 43 -10.92 -11.11 3.57
CA PHE A 43 -10.52 -9.70 3.64
C PHE A 43 -11.62 -8.85 4.29
N ILE A 44 -11.37 -8.36 5.49
CA ILE A 44 -12.30 -7.48 6.21
C ILE A 44 -11.79 -6.05 6.15
N SER A 45 -12.44 -5.22 5.34
CA SER A 45 -12.10 -3.81 5.17
C SER A 45 -12.85 -2.86 6.13
N SER A 46 -14.07 -3.23 6.53
CA SER A 46 -14.96 -2.38 7.34
C SER A 46 -14.69 -2.48 8.84
N THR A 47 -13.63 -1.83 9.32
CA THR A 47 -13.16 -1.98 10.71
C THR A 47 -13.25 -0.70 11.55
N LEU A 48 -13.49 0.47 10.95
CA LEU A 48 -13.49 1.75 11.64
C LEU A 48 -14.85 2.09 12.26
N GLY A 49 -14.85 2.61 13.48
CA GLY A 49 -16.04 3.22 14.09
C GLY A 49 -16.35 4.61 13.51
N PHE A 50 -17.54 5.13 13.79
CA PHE A 50 -18.05 6.38 13.19
C PHE A 50 -17.09 7.57 13.41
N TRP A 51 -16.68 7.83 14.65
CA TRP A 51 -15.77 8.95 14.98
C TRP A 51 -14.39 8.80 14.34
N HIS A 52 -13.90 7.56 14.21
CA HIS A 52 -12.65 7.29 13.52
C HIS A 52 -12.75 7.57 12.02
N SER A 53 -13.85 7.17 11.37
CA SER A 53 -14.13 7.51 9.97
C SER A 53 -14.27 9.01 9.76
N THR A 54 -14.96 9.74 10.65
CA THR A 54 -15.08 11.20 10.57
C THR A 54 -13.71 11.88 10.70
N ARG A 55 -12.89 11.48 11.69
CA ARG A 55 -11.51 11.97 11.84
C ARG A 55 -10.67 11.68 10.60
N LEU A 56 -10.81 10.48 10.02
CA LEU A 56 -10.11 10.09 8.80
C LEU A 56 -10.54 10.93 7.60
N ALA A 57 -11.83 11.26 7.47
CA ALA A 57 -12.35 12.14 6.42
C ALA A 57 -11.74 13.54 6.52
N CYS A 58 -11.65 14.10 7.73
CA CYS A 58 -10.98 15.39 7.97
C CYS A 58 -9.48 15.29 7.64
N LYS A 59 -8.79 14.27 8.15
CA LYS A 59 -7.36 14.06 7.90
C LYS A 59 -7.06 13.94 6.41
N ASN A 60 -7.84 13.13 5.69
CA ASN A 60 -7.69 12.95 4.25
C ASN A 60 -8.00 14.25 3.48
N TYR A 61 -8.97 15.04 3.93
CA TYR A 61 -9.29 16.32 3.30
C TYR A 61 -8.11 17.30 3.38
N PHE A 62 -7.54 17.46 4.58
CA PHE A 62 -6.49 18.45 4.84
C PHE A 62 -5.09 17.98 4.46
N LEU A 63 -4.73 16.73 4.77
CA LEU A 63 -3.36 16.21 4.60
C LEU A 63 -3.19 15.33 3.36
N GLY A 64 -4.29 14.84 2.77
CA GLY A 64 -4.25 13.88 1.67
C GLY A 64 -4.01 12.44 2.14
N HIS A 65 -3.72 11.56 1.18
CA HIS A 65 -3.46 10.14 1.44
C HIS A 65 -2.03 9.80 1.00
N THR A 66 -1.31 9.00 1.79
CA THR A 66 0.02 8.49 1.45
C THR A 66 0.13 7.80 0.07
N HIS A 67 -0.89 7.09 -0.39
CA HIS A 67 -0.89 6.45 -1.72
C HIS A 67 -1.11 7.43 -2.87
N VAL A 68 -1.56 8.65 -2.56
CA VAL A 68 -1.86 9.70 -3.52
C VAL A 68 -1.54 11.03 -2.86
N MET A 69 -0.24 11.33 -2.79
CA MET A 69 0.23 12.55 -2.14
C MET A 69 -0.18 13.76 -2.97
N THR A 70 -1.21 14.46 -2.49
CA THR A 70 -1.77 15.65 -3.13
C THR A 70 -0.98 16.92 -2.82
N ILE A 71 -0.19 16.92 -1.73
CA ILE A 71 0.72 18.00 -1.32
C ILE A 71 0.03 19.39 -1.39
N HIS A 72 -1.24 19.44 -0.98
CA HIS A 72 -2.11 20.60 -1.17
C HIS A 72 -2.35 21.39 0.13
N THR A 73 -1.89 20.85 1.26
CA THR A 73 -2.14 21.33 2.62
C THR A 73 -1.74 22.78 2.84
N LEU A 74 -0.54 23.17 2.41
CA LEU A 74 0.06 24.44 2.79
C LEU A 74 -0.41 25.64 1.95
N VAL A 75 -0.77 25.41 0.68
CA VAL A 75 -1.12 26.49 -0.26
C VAL A 75 -2.56 26.38 -0.71
N ILE A 76 -2.95 25.23 -1.27
CA ILE A 76 -4.25 25.08 -1.94
C ILE A 76 -5.38 25.08 -0.92
N VAL A 77 -5.20 24.48 0.26
CA VAL A 77 -6.23 24.49 1.31
C VAL A 77 -6.53 25.93 1.78
N PRO A 78 -5.57 26.75 2.26
CA PRO A 78 -5.86 28.13 2.62
C PRO A 78 -6.47 28.94 1.47
N LEU A 79 -5.92 28.82 0.27
CA LEU A 79 -6.46 29.49 -0.91
C LEU A 79 -7.90 29.07 -1.17
N SER A 80 -8.25 27.80 -0.95
CA SER A 80 -9.59 27.31 -1.23
C SER A 80 -10.67 27.95 -0.35
N PHE A 81 -10.38 28.11 0.95
CA PHE A 81 -11.29 28.80 1.87
C PHE A 81 -11.33 30.32 1.61
N MET A 82 -10.20 30.92 1.22
CA MET A 82 -10.17 32.33 0.79
C MET A 82 -11.04 32.56 -0.45
N VAL A 83 -11.00 31.65 -1.43
CA VAL A 83 -11.86 31.73 -2.62
C VAL A 83 -13.33 31.61 -2.21
N LEU A 84 -13.69 30.65 -1.34
CA LEU A 84 -15.06 30.50 -0.84
C LEU A 84 -15.58 31.77 -0.16
N TRP A 85 -14.76 32.39 0.68
CA TRP A 85 -15.08 33.65 1.32
C TRP A 85 -15.25 34.78 0.30
N ALA A 86 -14.33 34.88 -0.67
CA ALA A 86 -14.34 35.88 -1.73
C ALA A 86 -15.54 35.80 -2.69
N ILE A 87 -16.23 34.66 -2.77
CA ILE A 87 -17.44 34.44 -3.58
C ILE A 87 -18.72 34.35 -2.73
N ARG A 88 -18.64 34.60 -1.41
CA ARG A 88 -19.80 34.68 -0.51
C ARG A 88 -20.62 35.92 -0.88
N GLY A 89 -21.91 35.74 -1.17
CA GLY A 89 -22.83 36.85 -1.50
C GLY A 89 -22.85 37.32 -2.96
N LYS A 90 -22.06 36.74 -3.88
CA LYS A 90 -22.15 37.07 -5.31
C LYS A 90 -23.16 36.20 -6.05
N VAL A 91 -23.89 36.78 -7.00
CA VAL A 91 -24.74 36.05 -7.96
C VAL A 91 -23.90 35.00 -8.67
N ASN A 92 -24.43 33.77 -8.71
CA ASN A 92 -23.73 32.57 -9.15
C ASN A 92 -23.36 32.62 -10.65
N GLY A 93 -22.23 33.24 -10.99
CA GLY A 93 -21.59 33.09 -12.29
C GLY A 93 -21.19 31.63 -12.55
N SER A 94 -20.99 31.27 -13.82
CA SER A 94 -20.68 29.88 -14.18
C SER A 94 -19.39 29.37 -13.52
N LEU A 95 -18.42 30.24 -13.22
CA LEU A 95 -17.15 29.85 -12.61
C LEU A 95 -17.28 29.62 -11.10
N GLU A 96 -18.03 30.47 -10.40
CA GLU A 96 -18.31 30.34 -8.98
C GLU A 96 -19.13 29.08 -8.70
N LYS A 97 -20.11 28.76 -9.57
CA LYS A 97 -20.84 27.48 -9.51
C LYS A 97 -19.89 26.29 -9.66
N ARG A 98 -19.04 26.31 -10.70
CA ARG A 98 -18.04 25.24 -10.93
C ARG A 98 -17.11 25.07 -9.74
N TYR A 99 -16.62 26.17 -9.18
CA TYR A 99 -15.75 26.14 -8.01
C TYR A 99 -16.45 25.52 -6.79
N ARG A 100 -17.69 25.93 -6.48
CA ARG A 100 -18.48 25.32 -5.41
C ARG A 100 -18.72 23.83 -5.64
N SER A 101 -19.04 23.42 -6.88
CA SER A 101 -19.20 22.02 -7.24
C SER A 101 -17.92 21.21 -7.04
N LEU A 102 -16.76 21.73 -7.45
CA LEU A 102 -15.47 21.07 -7.23
C LEU A 102 -15.11 20.99 -5.73
N PHE A 103 -15.39 22.05 -4.97
CA PHE A 103 -15.17 22.09 -3.53
C PHE A 103 -16.01 21.03 -2.80
N ILE A 104 -17.30 20.94 -3.12
CA ILE A 104 -18.21 19.90 -2.58
C ILE A 104 -17.75 18.52 -3.01
N LEU A 105 -17.38 18.33 -4.28
CA LEU A 105 -16.89 17.04 -4.79
C LEU A 105 -15.63 16.59 -4.05
N ASN A 106 -14.69 17.49 -3.74
CA ASN A 106 -13.50 17.15 -2.94
C ASN A 106 -13.87 16.68 -1.52
N ILE A 107 -14.86 17.32 -0.88
CA ILE A 107 -15.38 16.87 0.42
C ILE A 107 -16.00 15.48 0.28
N VAL A 108 -16.89 15.29 -0.69
CA VAL A 108 -17.57 14.00 -0.94
C VAL A 108 -16.56 12.89 -1.18
N LEU A 109 -15.54 13.11 -2.00
CA LEU A 109 -14.48 12.11 -2.24
C LEU A 109 -13.68 11.81 -0.98
N SER A 110 -13.46 12.79 -0.10
CA SER A 110 -12.77 12.57 1.17
C SER A 110 -13.60 11.76 2.16
N VAL A 111 -14.90 12.08 2.25
CA VAL A 111 -15.87 11.35 3.08
C VAL A 111 -16.05 9.92 2.55
N TRP A 112 -16.22 9.76 1.23
CA TRP A 112 -16.35 8.46 0.58
C TRP A 112 -15.19 7.53 0.92
N TYR A 113 -13.95 8.01 0.77
CA TYR A 113 -12.77 7.27 1.16
C TYR A 113 -12.83 6.78 2.61
N ALA A 114 -13.11 7.69 3.55
CA ALA A 114 -13.03 7.40 4.97
C ALA A 114 -14.18 6.50 5.47
N PHE A 115 -15.37 6.73 4.94
CA PHE A 115 -16.55 5.94 5.28
C PHE A 115 -16.60 4.60 4.56
N TRP A 116 -15.82 4.37 3.49
CA TRP A 116 -15.69 3.04 2.90
C TRP A 116 -15.19 1.99 3.91
N PHE A 117 -14.41 2.40 4.90
CA PHE A 117 -13.89 1.53 5.96
C PHE A 117 -14.75 1.52 7.23
N TYR A 118 -15.90 2.21 7.23
CA TYR A 118 -16.83 2.26 8.36
C TYR A 118 -17.50 0.89 8.58
N GLN A 119 -17.58 0.45 9.83
CA GLN A 119 -18.18 -0.82 10.24
C GLN A 119 -19.63 -0.99 9.76
N GLY A 120 -20.39 0.11 9.58
CA GLY A 120 -21.76 0.05 9.08
C GLY A 120 -21.92 -0.54 7.67
N TRP A 121 -20.84 -0.61 6.87
CA TRP A 121 -20.86 -1.31 5.59
C TRP A 121 -20.76 -2.84 5.72
N GLY A 122 -20.43 -3.37 6.90
CA GLY A 122 -20.21 -4.81 7.14
C GLY A 122 -21.33 -5.69 6.56
N PRO A 123 -22.59 -5.52 6.99
CA PRO A 123 -23.71 -6.35 6.51
C PRO A 123 -23.90 -6.29 4.99
N LEU A 124 -23.68 -5.13 4.38
CA LEU A 124 -23.82 -4.98 2.94
C LEU A 124 -22.68 -5.66 2.18
N LYS A 125 -21.44 -5.53 2.66
CA LYS A 125 -20.27 -6.15 2.02
C LYS A 125 -20.25 -7.67 2.20
N GLU A 126 -20.84 -8.20 3.26
CA GLU A 126 -21.08 -9.64 3.44
C GLU A 126 -22.12 -10.16 2.44
N LYS A 127 -23.21 -9.41 2.21
CA LYS A 127 -24.24 -9.79 1.23
C LYS A 127 -23.77 -9.67 -0.23
N PHE A 128 -22.90 -8.70 -0.53
CA PHE A 128 -22.40 -8.45 -1.88
C PHE A 128 -20.87 -8.57 -1.91
N PRO A 129 -20.32 -9.78 -2.15
CA PRO A 129 -18.88 -10.05 -2.11
C PRO A 129 -18.05 -9.11 -3.00
N LEU A 130 -18.61 -8.64 -4.12
CA LEU A 130 -17.98 -7.66 -5.02
C LEU A 130 -17.51 -6.40 -4.29
N LEU A 131 -18.20 -5.96 -3.24
CA LEU A 131 -17.84 -4.76 -2.46
C LEU A 131 -16.62 -5.00 -1.55
N ASN A 132 -16.31 -6.25 -1.20
CA ASN A 132 -15.06 -6.59 -0.50
C ASN A 132 -13.92 -6.83 -1.49
N THR A 133 -14.21 -7.45 -2.63
CA THR A 133 -13.20 -7.77 -3.63
C THR A 133 -12.72 -6.54 -4.39
N PHE A 134 -13.64 -5.65 -4.79
CA PHE A 134 -13.31 -4.36 -5.39
C PHE A 134 -13.32 -3.25 -4.33
N ASN A 135 -12.17 -2.62 -4.11
CA ASN A 135 -12.05 -1.54 -3.15
C ASN A 135 -12.53 -0.19 -3.75
N PHE A 136 -13.81 0.12 -3.61
CA PHE A 136 -14.36 1.40 -4.08
C PHE A 136 -13.82 2.63 -3.33
N ALA A 137 -13.10 2.50 -2.21
CA ALA A 137 -12.40 3.66 -1.63
C ALA A 137 -11.50 4.33 -2.68
N ARG A 138 -10.97 3.56 -3.65
CA ARG A 138 -10.08 4.03 -4.72
C ARG A 138 -10.67 5.12 -5.63
N PHE A 139 -11.96 5.43 -5.58
CA PHE A 139 -12.44 6.65 -6.24
C PHE A 139 -11.77 7.93 -5.69
N HIS A 140 -11.16 7.87 -4.51
CA HIS A 140 -10.33 8.96 -3.96
C HIS A 140 -9.09 9.28 -4.81
N PHE A 141 -8.65 8.41 -5.73
CA PHE A 141 -7.56 8.69 -6.66
C PHE A 141 -7.91 9.83 -7.64
N LEU A 142 -9.19 10.20 -7.78
CA LEU A 142 -9.61 11.39 -8.54
C LEU A 142 -9.30 12.71 -7.82
N ARG A 143 -9.05 12.68 -6.50
CA ARG A 143 -8.90 13.89 -5.68
C ARG A 143 -7.79 14.84 -6.12
N PRO A 144 -6.57 14.40 -6.51
CA PRO A 144 -5.54 15.31 -7.03
C PRO A 144 -6.08 16.16 -8.18
N LEU A 145 -6.71 15.54 -9.18
CA LEU A 145 -7.30 16.28 -10.29
C LEU A 145 -8.28 17.35 -9.78
N ILE A 146 -9.21 16.98 -8.90
CA ILE A 146 -10.19 17.92 -8.35
C ILE A 146 -9.51 19.07 -7.59
N ILE A 147 -8.54 18.76 -6.74
CA ILE A 147 -7.81 19.75 -5.92
C ILE A 147 -7.05 20.75 -6.80
N TYR A 148 -6.34 20.28 -7.83
CA TYR A 148 -5.58 21.16 -8.71
C TYR A 148 -6.48 21.92 -9.70
N LEU A 149 -7.62 21.35 -10.12
CA LEU A 149 -8.65 22.11 -10.83
C LEU A 149 -9.27 23.20 -9.93
N MET A 150 -9.52 22.91 -8.65
CA MET A 150 -9.94 23.91 -7.68
C MET A 150 -8.87 25.01 -7.54
N PHE A 151 -7.60 24.64 -7.49
CA PHE A 151 -6.50 25.60 -7.40
C PHE A 151 -6.47 26.54 -8.62
N ALA A 152 -6.58 25.98 -9.82
CA ALA A 152 -6.60 26.75 -11.06
C ALA A 152 -7.83 27.68 -11.16
N VAL A 153 -9.04 27.13 -10.95
CA VAL A 153 -10.29 27.90 -11.03
C VAL A 153 -10.36 28.95 -9.92
N GLY A 154 -9.97 28.60 -8.69
CA GLY A 154 -9.94 29.51 -7.56
C GLY A 154 -8.92 30.63 -7.75
N GLY A 155 -7.71 30.30 -8.22
CA GLY A 155 -6.69 31.27 -8.59
C GLY A 155 -7.20 32.24 -9.67
N TYR A 156 -7.89 31.74 -10.70
CA TYR A 156 -8.48 32.60 -11.73
C TYR A 156 -9.60 33.51 -11.20
N ILE A 157 -10.47 33.03 -10.30
CA ILE A 157 -11.49 33.84 -9.65
C ILE A 157 -10.86 35.01 -8.87
N LEU A 158 -9.79 34.73 -8.10
CA LEU A 158 -9.06 35.77 -7.37
C LEU A 158 -8.33 36.71 -8.31
N TRP A 159 -7.70 36.20 -9.36
CA TRP A 159 -6.98 36.98 -10.36
C TRP A 159 -7.84 38.10 -10.98
N ARG A 160 -9.12 37.82 -11.23
CA ARG A 160 -10.09 38.79 -11.80
C ARG A 160 -10.47 39.93 -10.84
N LYS A 161 -10.05 39.91 -9.58
CA LYS A 161 -10.37 40.96 -8.59
C LYS A 161 -9.37 42.13 -8.56
N GLY A 162 -8.27 42.05 -9.31
CA GLY A 162 -7.30 43.15 -9.45
C GLY A 162 -5.88 42.80 -9.02
N ALA A 163 -4.95 43.75 -9.19
CA ALA A 163 -3.50 43.54 -9.12
C ALA A 163 -3.00 42.91 -7.80
N GLY A 164 -3.57 43.29 -6.66
CA GLY A 164 -3.22 42.70 -5.35
C GLY A 164 -3.48 41.19 -5.30
N TRP A 165 -4.63 40.75 -5.80
CA TRP A 165 -4.97 39.32 -5.88
C TRP A 165 -4.14 38.59 -6.93
N GLN A 166 -3.77 39.26 -8.04
CA GLN A 166 -2.85 38.68 -9.03
C GLN A 166 -1.48 38.38 -8.42
N LYS A 167 -0.91 39.31 -7.64
CA LYS A 167 0.35 39.11 -6.92
C LYS A 167 0.22 37.94 -5.93
N PHE A 168 -0.87 37.88 -5.16
CA PHE A 168 -1.14 36.78 -4.24
C PHE A 168 -1.22 35.42 -4.94
N VAL A 169 -1.93 35.33 -6.07
CA VAL A 169 -2.04 34.08 -6.85
C VAL A 169 -0.67 33.67 -7.40
N LYS A 170 0.15 34.61 -7.89
CA LYS A 170 1.54 34.32 -8.32
C LYS A 170 2.37 33.73 -7.18
N ILE A 171 2.29 34.32 -5.99
CA ILE A 171 2.97 33.79 -4.80
C ILE A 171 2.51 32.36 -4.51
N CYS A 172 1.19 32.11 -4.51
CA CYS A 172 0.66 30.76 -4.29
C CYS A 172 1.18 29.76 -5.34
N LEU A 173 1.22 30.14 -6.62
CA LEU A 173 1.74 29.28 -7.68
C LEU A 173 3.22 28.94 -7.46
N ILE A 174 4.05 29.95 -7.20
CA ILE A 174 5.49 29.78 -6.94
C ILE A 174 5.71 28.90 -5.69
N SER A 175 5.02 29.21 -4.59
CA SER A 175 5.11 28.43 -3.35
C SER A 175 4.70 26.97 -3.56
N GLN A 176 3.61 26.71 -4.31
CA GLN A 176 3.18 25.34 -4.59
C GLN A 176 4.21 24.58 -5.41
N VAL A 177 4.84 25.22 -6.41
CA VAL A 177 5.91 24.59 -7.21
C VAL A 177 7.13 24.27 -6.33
N ILE A 178 7.57 25.20 -5.49
CA ILE A 178 8.71 24.98 -4.57
C ILE A 178 8.43 23.81 -3.63
N ILE A 179 7.23 23.75 -3.05
CA ILE A 179 6.83 22.64 -2.17
C ILE A 179 6.84 21.33 -2.95
N LEU A 180 6.29 21.30 -4.18
CA LEU A 180 6.28 20.08 -5.00
C LEU A 180 7.69 19.58 -5.33
N LEU A 181 8.63 20.48 -5.62
CA LEU A 181 10.03 20.11 -5.84
C LEU A 181 10.65 19.49 -4.58
N GLY A 182 10.40 20.07 -3.40
CA GLY A 182 10.89 19.52 -2.13
C GLY A 182 10.29 18.16 -1.77
N PHE A 183 9.09 17.85 -2.27
CA PHE A 183 8.41 16.57 -2.08
C PHE A 183 8.63 15.58 -3.24
N ASN A 184 9.60 15.84 -4.12
CA ASN A 184 10.03 14.86 -5.11
C ASN A 184 10.42 13.55 -4.41
N GLU A 185 10.01 12.41 -4.98
CA GLU A 185 10.18 11.11 -4.33
C GLU A 185 11.65 10.75 -4.10
N GLU A 186 12.56 11.10 -5.01
CA GLU A 186 13.99 10.83 -4.86
C GLU A 186 14.59 11.60 -3.68
N ILE A 187 14.20 12.85 -3.50
CA ILE A 187 14.64 13.68 -2.37
C ILE A 187 14.03 13.13 -1.08
N ARG A 188 12.72 12.89 -1.07
CA ARG A 188 11.99 12.44 0.12
C ARG A 188 12.52 11.10 0.64
N TYR A 189 12.68 10.10 -0.23
CA TYR A 189 13.17 8.78 0.17
C TYR A 189 14.63 8.82 0.61
N ARG A 190 15.47 9.64 -0.06
CA ARG A 190 16.86 9.83 0.37
C ARG A 190 16.95 10.48 1.76
N VAL A 191 16.18 11.53 2.01
CA VAL A 191 16.14 12.22 3.32
C VAL A 191 15.55 11.32 4.41
N ALA A 192 14.57 10.47 4.07
CA ALA A 192 14.04 9.46 4.99
C ALA A 192 15.00 8.31 5.28
N GLY A 193 16.16 8.26 4.61
CA GLY A 193 17.14 7.18 4.78
C GLY A 193 16.66 5.84 4.22
N GLU A 194 15.74 5.83 3.24
CA GLU A 194 15.29 4.61 2.61
C GLU A 194 16.38 4.00 1.71
N PRO A 195 16.49 2.66 1.62
CA PRO A 195 17.45 2.02 0.74
C PRO A 195 17.20 2.41 -0.72
N SER A 196 18.28 2.62 -1.47
CA SER A 196 18.20 2.63 -2.93
C SER A 196 17.73 1.27 -3.45
N PHE A 197 17.26 1.22 -4.70
CA PHE A 197 16.87 -0.02 -5.35
C PHE A 197 17.97 -1.10 -5.29
N LYS A 198 19.23 -0.72 -5.57
CA LYS A 198 20.39 -1.64 -5.48
C LYS A 198 20.56 -2.20 -4.06
N GLN A 199 20.52 -1.32 -3.05
CA GLN A 199 20.65 -1.71 -1.65
C GLN A 199 19.50 -2.58 -1.16
N PHE A 200 18.27 -2.29 -1.61
CA PHE A 200 17.08 -3.04 -1.24
C PHE A 200 17.10 -4.47 -1.78
N TYR A 201 17.48 -4.66 -3.06
CA TYR A 201 17.50 -5.99 -3.67
C TYR A 201 18.78 -6.77 -3.41
N ALA A 202 19.87 -6.10 -2.99
CA ALA A 202 21.09 -6.73 -2.48
C ALA A 202 21.60 -7.91 -3.33
N THR A 203 21.65 -7.73 -4.65
CA THR A 203 21.86 -8.83 -5.61
C THR A 203 23.19 -9.57 -5.41
N GLU A 204 24.25 -8.84 -5.04
CA GLU A 204 25.57 -9.41 -4.76
C GLU A 204 25.54 -10.29 -3.49
N GLU A 205 24.89 -9.82 -2.42
CA GLU A 205 24.72 -10.58 -1.16
C GLU A 205 23.89 -11.86 -1.37
N PHE A 206 22.81 -11.79 -2.14
CA PHE A 206 21.99 -12.96 -2.45
C PHE A 206 22.66 -13.93 -3.43
N ALA A 207 23.59 -13.46 -4.26
CA ALA A 207 24.44 -14.33 -5.07
C ALA A 207 25.40 -15.16 -4.18
N GLU A 208 25.99 -14.55 -3.15
CA GLU A 208 26.81 -15.27 -2.17
C GLU A 208 26.01 -16.29 -1.36
N ILE A 209 24.80 -15.93 -0.93
CA ILE A 209 23.88 -16.86 -0.25
C ILE A 209 23.59 -18.06 -1.16
N ASN A 210 23.29 -17.82 -2.44
CA ASN A 210 23.03 -18.88 -3.41
C ASN A 210 24.25 -19.79 -3.61
N GLN A 211 25.44 -19.22 -3.75
CA GLN A 211 26.69 -19.97 -3.91
C GLN A 211 26.98 -20.82 -2.66
N TYR A 212 26.74 -20.26 -1.46
CA TYR A 212 26.92 -20.97 -0.21
C TYR A 212 25.94 -22.14 -0.04
N ILE A 213 24.67 -21.97 -0.43
CA ILE A 213 23.68 -23.06 -0.41
C ILE A 213 24.08 -24.16 -1.40
N GLY A 214 24.56 -23.81 -2.60
CA GLY A 214 25.12 -24.76 -3.56
C GLY A 214 24.13 -25.76 -4.18
N GLU A 215 22.82 -25.60 -3.91
CA GLU A 215 21.75 -26.46 -4.44
C GLU A 215 20.92 -25.72 -5.50
N PRO A 216 20.35 -26.43 -6.51
CA PRO A 216 19.45 -25.83 -7.47
C PRO A 216 18.24 -25.18 -6.80
N LYS A 217 18.00 -23.88 -7.01
CA LYS A 217 16.90 -23.14 -6.34
C LYS A 217 15.51 -23.77 -6.50
N GLY A 218 15.28 -24.53 -7.58
CA GLY A 218 14.02 -25.23 -7.82
C GLY A 218 13.75 -26.41 -6.88
N SER A 219 14.78 -27.00 -6.26
CA SER A 219 14.67 -28.19 -5.40
C SER A 219 14.17 -27.89 -3.99
N TYR A 220 14.14 -26.62 -3.58
CA TYR A 220 13.70 -26.20 -2.25
C TYR A 220 12.89 -24.90 -2.28
N ARG A 221 12.28 -24.56 -1.15
CA ARG A 221 11.64 -23.25 -0.92
C ARG A 221 12.28 -22.55 0.26
N VAL A 222 12.25 -21.22 0.21
CA VAL A 222 12.74 -20.36 1.29
C VAL A 222 11.61 -19.53 1.90
N ALA A 223 11.83 -18.97 3.07
CA ALA A 223 10.97 -17.92 3.61
C ALA A 223 11.77 -16.87 4.38
N SER A 224 11.17 -15.71 4.56
CA SER A 224 11.78 -14.52 5.14
C SER A 224 11.20 -14.22 6.54
N ILE A 225 12.08 -13.84 7.47
CA ILE A 225 11.70 -13.31 8.80
C ILE A 225 12.31 -11.92 8.96
N GLY A 226 11.47 -10.95 9.32
CA GLY A 226 11.89 -9.55 9.47
C GLY A 226 12.33 -8.88 8.16
N LEU A 227 12.03 -9.50 7.02
CA LEU A 227 12.49 -9.11 5.69
C LEU A 227 11.35 -9.29 4.67
N HIS A 228 11.34 -8.46 3.63
CA HIS A 228 10.44 -8.63 2.50
C HIS A 228 10.76 -9.87 1.65
N PRO A 229 9.79 -10.78 1.38
CA PRO A 229 9.99 -11.93 0.50
C PRO A 229 10.36 -11.54 -0.94
N ALA A 230 9.92 -10.35 -1.38
CA ALA A 230 10.23 -9.81 -2.70
C ALA A 230 11.73 -9.72 -2.97
N ILE A 231 12.56 -9.55 -1.94
CA ILE A 231 14.03 -9.49 -2.07
C ILE A 231 14.55 -10.86 -2.50
N ALA A 232 14.12 -11.94 -1.86
CA ALA A 232 14.50 -13.29 -2.24
C ALA A 232 13.94 -13.67 -3.63
N GLN A 233 12.69 -13.31 -3.91
CA GLN A 233 12.03 -13.56 -5.20
C GLN A 233 12.73 -12.87 -6.36
N TYR A 234 13.11 -11.59 -6.21
CA TYR A 234 13.86 -10.85 -7.22
C TYR A 234 15.20 -11.49 -7.54
N ASN A 235 15.83 -12.09 -6.52
CA ASN A 235 17.07 -12.87 -6.67
C ASN A 235 16.85 -14.32 -7.12
N GLY A 236 15.65 -14.66 -7.59
CA GLY A 236 15.33 -15.96 -8.20
C GLY A 236 15.12 -17.11 -7.22
N PHE A 237 14.99 -16.85 -5.91
CA PHE A 237 14.60 -17.87 -4.94
C PHE A 237 13.09 -18.11 -4.97
N TYR A 238 12.68 -19.37 -4.85
CA TYR A 238 11.28 -19.74 -4.75
C TYR A 238 10.84 -19.67 -3.28
N THR A 239 9.87 -18.80 -2.97
CA THR A 239 9.47 -18.54 -1.58
C THR A 239 8.13 -19.21 -1.23
N LEU A 240 7.97 -19.56 0.06
CA LEU A 240 6.67 -19.91 0.63
C LEU A 240 5.88 -18.68 1.07
N ASP A 241 6.59 -17.64 1.49
CA ASP A 241 5.98 -16.37 1.86
C ASP A 241 5.92 -15.42 0.66
N THR A 242 4.94 -14.52 0.68
CA THR A 242 4.71 -13.62 -0.45
C THR A 242 3.86 -12.42 -0.04
N TYR A 243 4.01 -11.34 -0.80
CA TYR A 243 3.02 -10.26 -0.82
C TYR A 243 2.29 -10.33 -2.15
N ASN A 244 1.14 -10.99 -2.16
CA ASN A 244 0.34 -11.19 -3.35
C ASN A 244 -1.12 -10.84 -3.06
N ASN A 245 -1.72 -10.12 -4.00
CA ASN A 245 -3.10 -9.68 -3.93
C ASN A 245 -4.10 -10.81 -4.17
N PHE A 246 -3.68 -11.97 -4.68
CA PHE A 246 -4.55 -13.07 -5.05
C PHE A 246 -3.82 -14.41 -4.97
N TYR A 247 -4.35 -15.35 -4.18
CA TYR A 247 -3.87 -16.74 -4.07
C TYR A 247 -4.94 -17.62 -3.39
N PRO A 248 -4.86 -18.95 -3.47
CA PRO A 248 -5.84 -19.86 -2.88
C PRO A 248 -5.98 -19.67 -1.36
N LEU A 249 -7.22 -19.68 -0.85
CA LEU A 249 -7.47 -19.56 0.58
C LEU A 249 -6.87 -20.73 1.36
N GLU A 250 -6.93 -21.93 0.79
CA GLU A 250 -6.32 -23.13 1.38
C GLU A 250 -4.83 -22.94 1.65
N TYR A 251 -4.10 -22.31 0.73
CA TYR A 251 -2.69 -21.99 0.91
C TYR A 251 -2.47 -21.06 2.11
N LYS A 252 -3.33 -20.04 2.29
CA LYS A 252 -3.30 -19.15 3.46
C LYS A 252 -3.45 -19.94 4.75
N HIS A 253 -4.41 -20.87 4.80
CA HIS A 253 -4.68 -21.69 6.00
C HIS A 253 -3.54 -22.67 6.27
N GLN A 254 -2.95 -23.27 5.23
CA GLN A 254 -1.79 -24.14 5.37
C GLN A 254 -0.59 -23.36 5.89
N PHE A 255 -0.30 -22.19 5.33
CA PHE A 255 0.78 -21.31 5.78
C PHE A 255 0.55 -20.81 7.21
N ARG A 256 -0.68 -20.46 7.58
CA ARG A 256 -1.05 -20.02 8.94
C ARG A 256 -0.62 -21.03 10.00
N LYS A 257 -0.67 -22.34 9.69
CA LYS A 257 -0.24 -23.40 10.62
C LYS A 257 1.26 -23.33 10.96
N ILE A 258 2.10 -22.75 10.09
CA ILE A 258 3.53 -22.51 10.34
C ILE A 258 3.70 -21.53 11.51
N ILE A 259 2.88 -20.48 11.55
CA ILE A 259 3.02 -19.35 12.49
C ILE A 259 1.93 -19.30 13.57
N ALA A 260 1.12 -20.35 13.72
CA ALA A 260 -0.06 -20.33 14.60
C ALA A 260 0.29 -19.90 16.03
N THR A 261 1.36 -20.45 16.61
CA THR A 261 1.84 -20.10 17.95
C THR A 261 2.35 -18.66 18.05
N GLU A 262 2.96 -18.11 16.98
CA GLU A 262 3.34 -16.69 16.94
C GLU A 262 2.11 -15.77 16.91
N LEU A 263 1.05 -16.17 16.19
CA LEU A 263 -0.21 -15.42 16.17
C LEU A 263 -0.92 -15.48 17.53
N ASP A 264 -0.89 -16.60 18.23
CA ASP A 264 -1.52 -16.74 19.56
C ASP A 264 -0.83 -15.89 20.64
N LYS A 265 0.46 -15.58 20.48
CA LYS A 265 1.18 -14.62 21.33
C LYS A 265 0.77 -13.16 21.13
N ASN A 266 0.16 -12.82 19.98
CA ASN A 266 -0.14 -11.43 19.62
C ASN A 266 -1.48 -11.30 18.88
N SER A 267 -2.53 -10.94 19.62
CA SER A 267 -3.90 -10.79 19.10
C SER A 267 -4.03 -9.78 17.95
N ASN A 268 -3.24 -8.71 17.95
CA ASN A 268 -3.23 -7.72 16.87
C ASN A 268 -2.62 -8.29 15.57
N LEU A 269 -1.60 -9.13 15.71
CA LEU A 269 -0.96 -9.81 14.59
C LEU A 269 -1.86 -10.91 14.02
N LYS A 270 -2.48 -11.71 14.90
CA LYS A 270 -3.51 -12.70 14.55
C LYS A 270 -4.64 -12.08 13.76
N LYS A 271 -5.26 -11.02 14.30
CA LYS A 271 -6.31 -10.26 13.60
C LYS A 271 -5.84 -9.77 12.23
N TYR A 272 -4.63 -9.24 12.14
CA TYR A 272 -4.12 -8.74 10.87
C TYR A 272 -3.90 -9.83 9.81
N PHE A 273 -3.25 -10.95 10.18
CA PHE A 273 -3.03 -12.05 9.25
C PHE A 273 -4.38 -12.65 8.80
N ASP A 274 -5.28 -12.87 9.76
CA ASP A 274 -6.57 -13.51 9.52
C ASP A 274 -7.47 -12.62 8.64
N THR A 275 -7.39 -11.27 8.73
CA THR A 275 -8.31 -10.39 7.99
C THR A 275 -7.73 -9.57 6.82
N TRP A 276 -6.41 -9.59 6.54
CA TRP A 276 -5.80 -8.75 5.48
C TRP A 276 -5.67 -9.46 4.12
N GLY A 277 -5.41 -10.77 4.12
CA GLY A 277 -5.36 -11.59 2.91
C GLY A 277 -4.17 -11.35 1.97
N GLY A 278 -3.53 -10.18 1.94
CA GLY A 278 -2.48 -9.88 0.95
C GLY A 278 -1.05 -10.31 1.31
N ARG A 279 -0.71 -10.37 2.61
CA ARG A 279 0.64 -10.71 3.08
C ARG A 279 0.63 -12.07 3.76
N CYS A 280 1.27 -13.03 3.13
CA CYS A 280 1.53 -14.35 3.68
C CYS A 280 2.99 -14.37 4.15
N TYR A 281 3.31 -13.70 5.26
CA TYR A 281 4.67 -13.55 5.78
C TYR A 281 4.84 -14.38 7.05
N ILE A 282 6.06 -14.81 7.37
CA ILE A 282 6.36 -15.35 8.70
C ILE A 282 6.37 -14.21 9.71
N PHE A 283 5.20 -13.88 10.24
CA PHE A 283 5.08 -12.90 11.30
C PHE A 283 5.50 -13.50 12.64
N VAL A 284 6.35 -12.76 13.35
CA VAL A 284 6.89 -13.14 14.65
C VAL A 284 6.37 -12.15 15.69
N ALA A 285 5.89 -12.63 16.83
CA ALA A 285 5.25 -11.81 17.84
C ALA A 285 6.15 -10.67 18.35
N GLU A 286 7.45 -10.95 18.51
CA GLU A 286 8.47 -9.99 18.95
C GLU A 286 8.79 -8.91 17.91
N LEU A 287 8.50 -9.15 16.63
CA LEU A 287 8.72 -8.20 15.52
C LEU A 287 7.43 -7.46 15.12
N GLY A 288 6.27 -8.01 15.49
CA GLY A 288 4.97 -7.47 15.13
C GLY A 288 4.76 -7.45 13.61
N LYS A 289 4.32 -6.30 13.08
CA LYS A 289 4.10 -6.10 11.64
C LYS A 289 5.32 -5.50 10.93
N ASN A 290 6.44 -5.33 11.62
CA ASN A 290 7.64 -4.80 10.99
C ASN A 290 8.41 -5.93 10.29
N TYR A 291 8.91 -5.65 9.09
CA TYR A 291 9.62 -6.58 8.21
C TYR A 291 10.71 -5.85 7.39
N ASP A 292 11.15 -4.69 7.89
CA ASP A 292 12.23 -3.88 7.34
C ASP A 292 13.27 -3.65 8.45
N PHE A 293 13.86 -4.75 8.96
CA PHE A 293 14.99 -4.66 9.88
C PHE A 293 16.29 -4.64 9.07
N ARG A 294 16.99 -3.51 9.14
CA ARG A 294 18.24 -3.26 8.40
C ARG A 294 19.45 -3.71 9.22
N LYS A 295 20.63 -3.72 8.59
CA LYS A 295 21.88 -4.24 9.20
C LYS A 295 22.32 -3.54 10.48
N ASP A 296 21.84 -2.32 10.72
CA ASP A 296 22.05 -1.50 11.92
C ASP A 296 21.04 -1.79 13.05
N SER A 297 20.08 -2.69 12.84
CA SER A 297 19.11 -3.09 13.85
C SER A 297 19.72 -4.00 14.91
N ASP A 298 19.58 -3.64 16.18
CA ASP A 298 19.96 -4.48 17.33
C ASP A 298 18.89 -5.49 17.75
N LYS A 299 17.78 -5.59 17.00
CA LYS A 299 16.69 -6.51 17.32
C LYS A 299 17.14 -7.97 17.19
N LYS A 300 16.67 -8.81 18.11
CA LYS A 300 16.92 -10.25 18.16
C LYS A 300 15.63 -10.95 18.55
N ILE A 301 15.35 -12.11 17.96
CA ILE A 301 14.19 -12.93 18.32
C ILE A 301 14.61 -13.91 19.42
N ARG A 302 13.94 -13.88 20.57
CA ARG A 302 14.29 -14.71 21.73
C ARG A 302 13.42 -15.95 21.88
N HIS A 303 12.14 -15.87 21.53
CA HIS A 303 11.15 -16.93 21.74
C HIS A 303 10.38 -17.26 20.46
N LEU A 304 11.09 -17.53 19.37
CA LEU A 304 10.48 -18.02 18.14
C LEU A 304 9.81 -19.38 18.38
N GLN A 305 8.59 -19.59 17.89
CA GLN A 305 7.89 -20.88 17.90
C GLN A 305 7.19 -21.10 16.56
N LEU A 306 7.90 -21.71 15.62
CA LEU A 306 7.37 -22.11 14.31
C LEU A 306 7.02 -23.60 14.29
N ASN A 307 5.97 -23.95 13.54
CA ASN A 307 5.71 -25.33 13.16
C ASN A 307 6.57 -25.69 11.93
N THR A 308 7.81 -26.07 12.18
CA THR A 308 8.78 -26.40 11.13
C THR A 308 8.44 -27.69 10.39
N LYS A 309 7.65 -28.59 10.97
CA LYS A 309 7.10 -29.76 10.26
C LYS A 309 6.20 -29.35 9.10
N VAL A 310 5.27 -28.42 9.35
CA VAL A 310 4.40 -27.89 8.28
C VAL A 310 5.22 -27.13 7.24
N PHE A 311 6.20 -26.33 7.68
CA PHE A 311 7.10 -25.62 6.78
C PHE A 311 7.81 -26.57 5.80
N LYS A 312 8.38 -27.68 6.31
CA LYS A 312 9.01 -28.71 5.47
C LYS A 312 8.03 -29.41 4.55
N ASN A 313 6.83 -29.75 5.03
CA ASN A 313 5.79 -30.37 4.21
C ASN A 313 5.34 -29.48 3.04
N MET A 314 5.48 -28.15 3.16
CA MET A 314 5.26 -27.20 2.08
C MET A 314 6.47 -27.03 1.14
N GLY A 315 7.55 -27.78 1.34
CA GLY A 315 8.80 -27.73 0.57
C GLY A 315 9.84 -26.73 1.10
N GLY A 316 9.60 -26.14 2.27
CA GLY A 316 10.52 -25.20 2.90
C GLY A 316 11.77 -25.88 3.44
N LYS A 317 12.95 -25.31 3.13
CA LYS A 317 14.25 -25.79 3.61
C LYS A 317 15.08 -24.72 4.30
N TYR A 318 15.04 -23.48 3.80
CA TYR A 318 15.86 -22.38 4.33
C TYR A 318 15.00 -21.21 4.80
N ILE A 319 15.47 -20.52 5.83
CA ILE A 319 14.89 -19.25 6.31
C ILE A 319 15.96 -18.17 6.20
N PHE A 320 15.60 -17.05 5.57
CA PHE A 320 16.38 -15.83 5.51
C PHE A 320 15.85 -14.87 6.57
N SER A 321 16.61 -14.68 7.65
CA SER A 321 16.21 -13.75 8.72
C SER A 321 17.07 -12.50 8.67
N SER A 322 16.47 -11.31 8.77
CA SER A 322 17.21 -10.04 8.90
C SER A 322 17.68 -9.76 10.33
N VAL A 323 17.24 -10.57 11.29
CA VAL A 323 17.60 -10.50 12.71
C VAL A 323 18.01 -11.88 13.23
N PRO A 324 18.93 -11.98 14.20
CA PRO A 324 19.32 -13.26 14.74
C PRO A 324 18.20 -13.89 15.58
N ILE A 325 18.03 -15.21 15.44
CA ILE A 325 17.11 -16.05 16.21
C ILE A 325 17.89 -16.75 17.32
N MET A 326 17.71 -16.28 18.56
CA MET A 326 18.46 -16.75 19.72
C MET A 326 18.08 -18.17 20.14
N ASN A 327 16.84 -18.59 19.89
CA ASN A 327 16.33 -19.94 20.17
C ASN A 327 16.15 -20.78 18.89
N ALA A 328 17.01 -20.61 17.89
CA ALA A 328 16.94 -21.33 16.62
C ALA A 328 16.84 -22.86 16.82
N LYS A 329 17.67 -23.43 17.71
CA LYS A 329 17.71 -24.88 17.98
C LYS A 329 16.37 -25.43 18.49
N SER A 330 15.62 -24.68 19.30
CA SER A 330 14.31 -25.14 19.82
C SER A 330 13.23 -25.23 18.74
N ASN A 331 13.47 -24.63 17.58
CA ASN A 331 12.59 -24.68 16.41
C ASN A 331 13.04 -25.71 15.37
N GLY A 332 14.11 -26.46 15.65
CA GLY A 332 14.75 -27.32 14.63
C GLY A 332 15.45 -26.51 13.53
N LEU A 333 15.91 -25.29 13.84
CA LEU A 333 16.68 -24.46 12.91
C LEU A 333 18.17 -24.58 13.21
N ILE A 334 18.96 -24.76 12.16
CA ILE A 334 20.43 -24.82 12.18
C ILE A 334 20.95 -23.54 11.55
N PHE A 335 21.62 -22.70 12.35
CA PHE A 335 22.32 -21.53 11.83
C PHE A 335 23.49 -21.97 10.94
N LYS A 336 23.58 -21.39 9.74
CA LYS A 336 24.63 -21.72 8.78
C LYS A 336 25.69 -20.63 8.69
N LYS A 337 25.27 -19.42 8.34
CA LYS A 337 26.16 -18.27 8.14
C LYS A 337 25.35 -16.97 8.20
N ALA A 338 26.00 -15.88 8.59
CA ALA A 338 25.49 -14.53 8.41
C ALA A 338 26.20 -13.88 7.23
N PHE A 339 25.45 -13.21 6.37
CA PHE A 339 25.91 -12.48 5.21
C PHE A 339 25.67 -11.00 5.43
N GLU A 340 26.67 -10.19 5.09
CA GLU A 340 26.58 -8.73 5.16
C GLU A 340 27.46 -8.15 4.06
N GLN A 341 26.87 -7.28 3.25
CA GLN A 341 27.59 -6.51 2.23
C GLN A 341 27.52 -5.00 2.51
N LYS A 342 28.58 -4.27 2.14
CA LYS A 342 28.66 -2.82 2.36
C LYS A 342 27.53 -2.09 1.62
N ASP A 343 27.24 -2.52 0.40
CA ASP A 343 26.23 -1.97 -0.49
C ASP A 343 24.83 -2.60 -0.29
N SER A 344 24.65 -3.49 0.70
CA SER A 344 23.33 -4.04 1.08
C SER A 344 22.72 -3.23 2.23
N ALA A 345 21.39 -3.11 2.26
CA ALA A 345 20.66 -2.60 3.41
C ALA A 345 20.54 -3.63 4.56
N TRP A 346 20.85 -4.89 4.28
CA TRP A 346 20.51 -6.03 5.13
C TRP A 346 21.74 -6.69 5.74
N ARG A 347 21.50 -7.39 6.85
CA ARG A 347 22.35 -8.47 7.34
C ARG A 347 21.49 -9.72 7.36
N ILE A 348 21.85 -10.72 6.57
CA ILE A 348 21.03 -11.93 6.38
C ILE A 348 21.61 -13.09 7.17
N TYR A 349 20.86 -13.58 8.14
CA TYR A 349 21.14 -14.80 8.89
C TYR A 349 20.45 -15.97 8.18
N LEU A 350 21.26 -16.88 7.63
CA LEU A 350 20.77 -18.09 6.96
C LEU A 350 20.57 -19.22 7.97
N TYR A 351 19.36 -19.76 8.00
CA TYR A 351 19.00 -20.94 8.78
C TYR A 351 18.50 -22.06 7.87
N GLU A 352 18.93 -23.29 8.14
CA GLU A 352 18.37 -24.50 7.54
C GLU A 352 17.41 -25.18 8.52
N VAL A 353 16.30 -25.71 8.02
CA VAL A 353 15.34 -26.48 8.82
C VAL A 353 15.74 -27.96 8.86
N LYS A 354 15.99 -28.47 10.06
CA LYS A 354 16.42 -29.85 10.31
C LYS A 354 15.40 -30.88 9.86
#